data_AF-A0A914QMY3-F1
#
_entry.id   AF-A0A914QMY3-F1
#
_cell.length_a   1.000
_cell.length_b   1.000
_cell.length_c   1.000
_cell.angle_alpha   90.00
_cell.angle_beta   90.00
_cell.angle_gamma   90.00
#
_symmetry.space_group_name_H-M   'P 1'
#
loop_
_entity.id
_entity.type
_entity.pdbx_description
1 polymer ?
#
loop_
_entity_poly.entity_id
_entity_poly.type
_entity_poly.pdbx_seq_one_letter_code
_entity_poly.pdbx_strand_id
1 'polypeptide(L)'
;MDNVMALVDLGEYYEVQLLKDKCDEFLTQNSTKIENVLKVYESLKVYSLENAMKKVMEFVAKNTVDILKSDEFLSAKKETIFDIAKMKNLTAKQEEVFEAICKWSEHNCPEDIPNKNEFLKNQLTDIIPLIDFSVMDFNFLNNFVGN
;
A
#
# COMPACT_ATOMS: atom_id res chain seq x y z
N MET A 1 -0.68 -36.87 30.43
CA MET A 1 -0.11 -36.63 29.08
C MET A 1 -0.81 -35.43 28.46
N ASP A 2 -2.15 -35.38 28.46
CA ASP A 2 -2.94 -34.25 27.94
C ASP A 2 -2.57 -32.88 28.54
N ASN A 3 -2.26 -32.84 29.83
CA ASN A 3 -1.80 -31.64 30.54
C ASN A 3 -0.40 -31.17 30.12
N VAL A 4 0.48 -32.09 29.77
CA VAL A 4 1.84 -31.77 29.33
C VAL A 4 1.82 -31.26 27.89
N MET A 5 1.01 -31.88 27.02
CA MET A 5 0.83 -31.41 25.64
C MET A 5 0.22 -30.00 25.60
N ALA A 6 -0.81 -29.73 26.41
CA ALA A 6 -1.37 -28.38 26.51
C ALA A 6 -0.36 -27.33 27.00
N LEU A 7 0.55 -27.70 27.91
CA LEU A 7 1.62 -26.81 28.37
C LEU A 7 2.67 -26.55 27.27
N VAL A 8 2.98 -27.56 26.46
CA VAL A 8 3.88 -27.43 25.29
C VAL A 8 3.25 -26.54 24.24
N ASP A 9 1.98 -26.76 23.87
CA ASP A 9 1.25 -25.94 22.90
C ASP A 9 1.16 -24.47 23.35
N LEU A 10 0.94 -24.24 24.65
CA LEU A 10 0.96 -22.89 25.21
C LEU A 10 2.36 -22.27 25.16
N GLY A 11 3.41 -23.03 25.48
CA GLY A 11 4.79 -22.56 25.38
C GLY A 11 5.15 -22.10 23.96
N GLU A 12 4.87 -22.95 22.97
CA GLU A 12 5.07 -22.62 21.55
C GLU A 12 4.24 -21.40 21.14
N TYR A 13 2.97 -21.32 21.58
CA TYR A 13 2.10 -20.17 21.29
C TYR A 13 2.65 -18.86 21.88
N TYR A 14 3.07 -18.85 23.14
CA TYR A 14 3.61 -17.66 23.81
C TYR A 14 4.96 -17.22 23.22
N GLU A 15 5.83 -18.15 22.85
CA GLU A 15 7.11 -17.83 22.21
C GLU A 15 6.90 -17.22 20.81
N VAL A 16 5.98 -17.77 20.02
CA VAL A 16 5.59 -17.20 18.72
C VAL A 16 4.96 -15.82 18.89
N GLN A 17 4.14 -15.62 19.93
CA GLN A 17 3.54 -14.32 20.20
C GLN A 17 4.58 -13.26 20.61
N LEU A 18 5.53 -13.62 21.49
CA LEU A 18 6.64 -12.75 21.87
C LEU A 18 7.50 -12.34 20.66
N LEU A 19 7.70 -13.25 19.71
CA LEU A 19 8.41 -12.94 18.47
C LEU A 19 7.62 -11.96 17.61
N LYS A 20 6.30 -12.16 17.46
CA LYS A 20 5.43 -11.23 16.74
C LYS A 20 5.45 -9.83 17.36
N ASP A 21 5.39 -9.74 18.68
CA ASP A 21 5.40 -8.46 19.39
C ASP A 21 6.72 -7.70 19.17
N LYS A 22 7.86 -8.40 19.18
CA LYS A 22 9.17 -7.81 18.86
C LYS A 22 9.26 -7.36 17.41
N CYS A 23 8.73 -8.16 16.47
CA CYS A 23 8.66 -7.77 15.07
C CYS A 23 7.78 -6.53 14.88
N ASP A 24 6.63 -6.45 15.56
CA ASP A 24 5.75 -5.29 15.55
C ASP A 24 6.47 -4.02 16.02
N GLU A 25 7.22 -4.11 17.13
CA GLU A 25 7.99 -2.98 17.66
C GLU A 25 9.08 -2.54 16.68
N PHE A 26 9.86 -3.49 16.15
CA PHE A 26 10.94 -3.20 15.21
C PHE A 26 10.42 -2.60 13.89
N LEU A 27 9.35 -3.15 13.33
CA LEU A 27 8.75 -2.67 12.08
C LEU A 27 8.11 -1.29 12.28
N THR A 28 7.49 -1.06 13.45
CA THR A 28 6.98 0.28 13.80
C THR A 28 8.11 1.31 13.85
N GLN A 29 9.25 0.98 14.47
CA GLN A 29 10.42 1.89 14.54
C GLN A 29 11.01 2.20 13.16
N ASN A 30 11.05 1.20 12.26
CA ASN A 30 11.58 1.36 10.90
C ASN A 30 10.60 1.99 9.89
N SER A 31 9.30 2.05 10.21
CA SER A 31 8.28 2.73 9.39
C SER A 31 8.36 4.25 9.40
N THR A 32 9.35 4.82 10.10
CA THR A 32 9.56 6.28 10.25
C THR A 32 10.14 6.96 9.00
N LYS A 33 10.52 6.18 7.97
CA LYS A 33 11.09 6.69 6.72
C LYS A 33 10.22 6.32 5.52
N ILE A 34 9.99 7.29 4.64
CA ILE A 34 9.25 7.15 3.38
C ILE A 34 9.82 6.01 2.52
N GLU A 35 11.15 5.91 2.44
CA GLU A 35 11.86 4.89 1.63
C GLU A 35 11.59 3.44 2.08
N ASN A 36 11.21 3.24 3.33
CA ASN A 36 11.02 1.91 3.90
C ASN A 36 9.55 1.59 4.18
N VAL A 37 8.68 2.60 4.24
CA VAL A 37 7.31 2.42 4.72
C VAL A 37 6.50 1.45 3.87
N LEU A 38 6.65 1.48 2.54
CA LEU A 38 5.91 0.59 1.64
C LEU A 38 6.40 -0.86 1.74
N LYS A 39 7.71 -1.08 1.84
CA LYS A 39 8.31 -2.41 2.04
C LYS A 39 7.92 -3.00 3.40
N VAL A 40 7.92 -2.17 4.44
CA VAL A 40 7.45 -2.54 5.77
C VAL A 40 5.97 -2.89 5.74
N TYR A 41 5.13 -2.10 5.07
CA TYR A 41 3.70 -2.38 4.89
C TYR A 41 3.46 -3.73 4.20
N GLU A 42 4.17 -3.99 3.10
CA GLU A 42 4.08 -5.28 2.40
C GLU A 42 4.50 -6.45 3.27
N SER A 43 5.55 -6.28 4.07
CA SER A 43 6.02 -7.31 5.00
C SER A 43 4.99 -7.58 6.10
N LEU A 44 4.42 -6.53 6.69
CA LEU A 44 3.38 -6.63 7.71
C LEU A 44 2.14 -7.36 7.21
N LYS A 45 1.77 -7.14 5.93
CA LYS A 45 0.65 -7.82 5.28
C LYS A 45 0.91 -9.32 5.11
N VAL A 46 2.13 -9.74 4.79
CA VAL A 46 2.50 -11.16 4.67
C VAL A 46 2.41 -11.89 6.02
N TYR A 47 2.81 -11.22 7.10
CA TYR A 47 2.81 -11.81 8.45
C TYR A 47 1.52 -11.59 9.25
N SER A 48 0.50 -10.98 8.66
CA SER A 48 -0.80 -10.66 9.29
C SER A 48 -0.64 -9.91 10.62
N LEU A 49 0.27 -8.95 10.67
CA LEU A 49 0.59 -8.16 11.86
C LEU A 49 -0.28 -6.90 11.95
N GLU A 50 -1.54 -7.06 12.38
CA GLU A 50 -2.57 -6.02 12.30
C GLU A 50 -2.28 -4.76 13.14
N ASN A 51 -1.67 -4.91 14.31
CA ASN A 51 -1.38 -3.79 15.23
C ASN A 51 -0.34 -2.83 14.64
N ALA A 52 0.78 -3.37 14.14
CA ALA A 52 1.78 -2.57 13.45
C ALA A 52 1.25 -2.04 12.11
N MET A 53 0.44 -2.83 11.38
CA MET A 53 -0.16 -2.40 10.11
C MET A 53 -0.97 -1.11 10.27
N LYS A 54 -1.76 -0.97 11.33
CA LYS A 54 -2.52 0.26 11.60
C LYS A 54 -1.60 1.48 11.75
N LYS A 55 -0.52 1.37 12.52
CA LYS A 55 0.44 2.48 12.73
C LYS A 55 1.13 2.87 11.43
N VAL A 56 1.54 1.87 10.63
CA VAL A 56 2.15 2.11 9.32
C VAL A 56 1.17 2.77 8.37
N MET A 57 -0.09 2.33 8.32
CA MET A 57 -1.13 2.98 7.53
C MET A 57 -1.36 4.43 7.95
N GLU A 58 -1.38 4.74 9.25
CA GLU A 58 -1.49 6.12 9.74
C GLU A 58 -0.30 6.98 9.30
N PHE A 59 0.91 6.43 9.27
CA PHE A 59 2.09 7.12 8.75
C PHE A 59 1.99 7.36 7.24
N VAL A 60 1.55 6.35 6.48
CA VAL A 60 1.33 6.45 5.03
C VAL A 60 0.29 7.52 4.71
N ALA A 61 -0.82 7.55 5.44
CA ALA A 61 -1.90 8.52 5.27
C ALA A 61 -1.44 9.98 5.54
N LYS A 62 -0.54 10.17 6.50
CA LYS A 62 0.02 11.50 6.84
C LYS A 62 1.06 11.98 5.84
N ASN A 63 1.89 11.07 5.32
CA ASN A 63 3.00 11.39 4.42
C ASN A 63 2.70 11.01 2.97
N THR A 64 1.43 10.84 2.61
CA THR A 64 1.02 10.32 1.29
C THR A 64 1.61 11.15 0.16
N VAL A 65 1.61 12.48 0.28
CA VAL A 65 2.12 13.39 -0.76
C VAL A 65 3.58 13.10 -1.12
N ASP A 66 4.42 12.82 -0.12
CA ASP A 66 5.84 12.55 -0.34
C ASP A 66 6.05 11.11 -0.82
N ILE A 67 5.25 10.16 -0.30
CA ILE A 67 5.28 8.76 -0.74
C ILE A 67 4.89 8.65 -2.22
N LEU A 68 3.85 9.34 -2.67
CA LEU A 68 3.41 9.31 -4.08
C LEU A 68 4.46 9.86 -5.05
N LYS A 69 5.39 10.69 -4.56
CA LYS A 69 6.49 11.26 -5.35
C LYS A 69 7.77 10.45 -5.29
N SER A 70 7.84 9.43 -4.44
CA SER A 70 9.05 8.66 -4.20
C SER A 70 9.18 7.50 -5.17
N ASP A 71 10.42 7.12 -5.50
CA ASP A 71 10.71 6.00 -6.40
C ASP A 71 10.24 4.65 -5.81
N GLU A 72 10.11 4.59 -4.49
CA GLU A 72 9.58 3.42 -3.80
C GLU A 72 8.13 3.14 -4.15
N PHE A 73 7.33 4.18 -4.43
CA PHE A 73 5.96 3.99 -4.89
C PHE A 73 5.94 3.32 -6.26
N LEU A 74 6.85 3.68 -7.17
CA LEU A 74 6.99 3.04 -8.48
C LEU A 74 7.36 1.55 -8.36
N SER A 75 8.09 1.19 -7.31
CA SER A 75 8.52 -0.18 -7.01
C SER A 75 7.53 -1.00 -6.17
N ALA A 76 6.41 -0.39 -5.73
CA ALA A 76 5.44 -1.05 -4.86
C ALA A 76 4.55 -2.04 -5.62
N LYS A 77 4.04 -3.05 -4.92
CA LYS A 77 3.13 -4.05 -5.49
C LYS A 77 1.74 -3.48 -5.79
N LYS A 78 1.05 -4.06 -6.79
CA LYS A 78 -0.31 -3.67 -7.19
C LYS A 78 -1.28 -3.65 -6.01
N GLU A 79 -1.20 -4.65 -5.12
CA GLU A 79 -2.07 -4.72 -3.94
C GLU A 79 -1.83 -3.57 -2.96
N THR A 80 -0.59 -3.11 -2.83
CA THR A 80 -0.23 -1.96 -1.99
C THR A 80 -0.83 -0.68 -2.56
N ILE A 81 -0.73 -0.50 -3.89
CA ILE A 81 -1.36 0.64 -4.59
C ILE A 81 -2.88 0.61 -4.40
N PHE A 82 -3.49 -0.56 -4.49
CA PHE A 82 -4.93 -0.76 -4.28
C PHE A 82 -5.37 -0.36 -2.87
N ASP A 83 -4.60 -0.75 -1.86
CA ASP A 83 -4.88 -0.43 -0.47
C ASP A 83 -4.75 1.09 -0.22
N ILE A 84 -3.74 1.74 -0.78
CA ILE A 84 -3.57 3.20 -0.71
C ILE A 84 -4.74 3.91 -1.42
N ALA A 85 -5.11 3.48 -2.63
CA ALA A 85 -6.22 4.08 -3.38
C ALA A 85 -7.57 3.98 -2.64
N LYS A 86 -7.77 2.94 -1.82
CA LYS A 86 -8.97 2.76 -0.99
C LYS A 86 -9.00 3.66 0.25
N MET A 87 -7.87 4.22 0.67
CA MET A 87 -7.81 5.04 1.88
C MET A 87 -8.58 6.34 1.67
N LYS A 88 -9.58 6.58 2.51
CA LYS A 88 -10.38 7.81 2.48
C LYS A 88 -9.74 8.98 3.23
N ASN A 89 -8.76 8.70 4.09
CA ASN A 89 -8.11 9.68 4.96
C ASN A 89 -6.68 9.98 4.50
N LEU A 90 -6.47 10.15 3.20
CA LEU A 90 -5.17 10.55 2.66
C LEU A 90 -4.97 12.06 2.80
N THR A 91 -3.75 12.49 3.09
CA THR A 91 -3.39 13.92 3.08
C THR A 91 -3.25 14.45 1.66
N ALA A 92 -2.90 13.57 0.71
CA ALA A 92 -2.81 13.90 -0.71
C ALA A 92 -4.20 14.09 -1.34
N LYS A 93 -4.26 14.93 -2.38
CA LYS A 93 -5.48 15.07 -3.18
C LYS A 93 -5.74 13.81 -4.00
N GLN A 94 -7.00 13.52 -4.29
CA GLN A 94 -7.37 12.40 -5.17
C GLN A 94 -6.74 12.51 -6.56
N GLU A 95 -6.56 13.74 -7.06
CA GLU A 95 -5.83 14.03 -8.31
C GLU A 95 -4.37 13.56 -8.25
N GLU A 96 -3.66 13.86 -7.17
CA GLU A 96 -2.26 13.45 -6.98
C GLU A 96 -2.13 11.93 -6.88
N VAL A 97 -3.09 11.29 -6.20
CA VAL A 97 -3.18 9.82 -6.12
C VAL A 97 -3.39 9.22 -7.50
N PHE A 98 -4.33 9.78 -8.29
CA PHE A 98 -4.60 9.32 -9.65
C PHE A 98 -3.38 9.47 -10.57
N GLU A 99 -2.72 10.64 -10.58
CA GLU A 99 -1.51 10.85 -11.36
C GLU A 99 -0.37 9.89 -10.99
N ALA A 100 -0.17 9.65 -9.69
CA ALA A 100 0.84 8.73 -9.22
C ALA A 100 0.56 7.29 -9.66
N ILE A 101 -0.70 6.86 -9.64
CA ILE A 101 -1.12 5.53 -10.12
C ILE A 101 -0.90 5.41 -11.62
N CYS A 102 -1.20 6.44 -12.41
CA CYS A 102 -0.89 6.46 -13.85
C CYS A 102 0.61 6.29 -14.08
N LYS A 103 1.46 7.05 -13.38
CA LYS A 103 2.93 6.93 -13.47
C LYS A 103 3.43 5.55 -13.05
N TRP A 104 2.89 4.99 -11.97
CA TRP A 104 3.20 3.63 -11.53
C TRP A 104 2.85 2.59 -12.60
N SER A 105 1.67 2.71 -13.23
CA SER A 105 1.23 1.79 -14.27
C SER A 105 2.09 1.89 -15.53
N GLU A 106 2.47 3.11 -15.93
CA GLU A 106 3.39 3.34 -17.05
C GLU A 106 4.78 2.76 -16.79
N HIS A 107 5.30 2.92 -15.56
CA HIS A 107 6.61 2.38 -15.16
C HIS A 107 6.61 0.85 -15.10
N ASN A 108 5.52 0.25 -14.59
CA ASN A 108 5.37 -1.21 -14.48
C ASN A 108 4.81 -1.86 -15.76
N CYS A 109 4.79 -1.12 -16.88
CA CYS A 109 4.38 -1.65 -18.17
C CYS A 109 5.60 -2.20 -18.92
N PRO A 110 5.68 -3.53 -19.16
CA PRO A 110 6.79 -4.09 -19.92
C PRO A 110 6.92 -3.46 -21.31
N GLU A 111 8.16 -3.18 -21.72
CA GLU A 111 8.48 -2.50 -22.99
C GLU A 111 8.02 -3.30 -24.22
N ASP A 112 7.93 -4.63 -24.11
CA ASP A 112 7.69 -5.56 -25.23
C ASP A 112 6.21 -5.99 -25.37
N ILE A 113 5.25 -5.23 -24.80
CA ILE A 113 3.83 -5.56 -24.91
C ILE A 113 3.26 -4.99 -26.23
N PRO A 114 2.68 -5.82 -27.10
CA PRO A 114 2.16 -5.38 -28.40
C PRO A 114 1.01 -4.36 -28.31
N ASN A 115 0.31 -4.30 -27.18
CA ASN A 115 -0.75 -3.33 -26.92
C ASN A 115 -0.61 -2.67 -25.53
N LYS A 116 0.37 -1.78 -25.40
CA LYS A 116 0.65 -1.01 -24.17
C LYS A 116 -0.62 -0.37 -23.59
N ASN A 117 -1.45 0.24 -24.44
CA ASN A 117 -2.67 0.93 -24.03
C ASN A 117 -3.71 -0.02 -23.41
N GLU A 118 -3.82 -1.25 -23.91
CA GLU A 118 -4.74 -2.24 -23.37
C GLU A 118 -4.27 -2.77 -22.01
N PHE A 119 -2.95 -2.97 -21.85
CA PHE A 119 -2.38 -3.36 -20.56
C PHE A 119 -2.59 -2.29 -19.48
N LEU A 120 -2.29 -1.02 -19.81
CA LEU A 120 -2.53 0.11 -18.90
C LEU A 120 -4.02 0.23 -18.55
N LYS A 121 -4.91 0.11 -19.55
CA LYS A 121 -6.36 0.10 -19.31
C LYS A 121 -6.75 -1.03 -18.36
N ASN A 122 -6.26 -2.25 -18.55
CA ASN A 122 -6.60 -3.37 -17.69
C ASN A 122 -6.06 -3.20 -16.26
N GLN A 123 -4.84 -2.67 -16.09
CA GLN A 123 -4.32 -2.38 -14.76
C GLN A 123 -5.12 -1.30 -14.04
N LEU A 124 -5.47 -0.22 -14.76
CA LEU A 124 -6.23 0.90 -14.21
C LEU A 124 -7.71 0.56 -14.03
N THR A 125 -8.28 -0.38 -14.79
CA THR A 125 -9.71 -0.76 -14.70
C THR A 125 -10.08 -1.23 -13.30
N ASP A 126 -9.19 -1.92 -12.60
CA ASP A 126 -9.45 -2.37 -11.23
C ASP A 126 -9.36 -1.21 -10.23
N ILE A 127 -8.50 -0.23 -10.49
CA ILE A 127 -8.14 0.84 -9.55
C ILE A 127 -9.05 2.07 -9.71
N ILE A 128 -9.46 2.38 -10.94
CA ILE A 128 -10.36 3.50 -11.28
C ILE A 128 -11.63 3.52 -10.40
N PRO A 129 -12.35 2.40 -10.17
CA PRO A 129 -13.55 2.39 -9.32
C PRO A 129 -13.28 2.73 -7.84
N LEU A 130 -12.04 2.63 -7.38
CA LEU A 130 -11.68 2.96 -6.00
C LEU A 130 -11.48 4.46 -5.78
N ILE A 131 -11.24 5.20 -6.85
CA ILE A 131 -10.91 6.61 -6.81
C ILE A 131 -12.22 7.40 -6.87
N ASP A 132 -12.41 8.32 -5.92
CA ASP A 132 -13.61 9.15 -5.86
C ASP A 132 -13.46 10.37 -6.79
N PHE A 133 -13.82 10.18 -8.05
CA PHE A 133 -13.84 11.25 -9.05
C PHE A 133 -14.78 12.40 -8.67
N SER A 134 -15.75 12.19 -7.77
CA SER A 134 -16.67 13.24 -7.30
C SER A 134 -15.96 14.31 -6.47
N VAL A 135 -14.79 13.99 -5.92
CA VAL A 135 -13.99 14.86 -5.05
C VAL A 135 -12.86 15.55 -5.82
N MET A 136 -12.63 15.16 -7.09
CA MET A 136 -11.63 15.80 -7.96
C MET A 136 -12.11 17.14 -8.50
N ASP A 137 -11.19 18.07 -8.75
CA ASP A 137 -11.47 19.34 -9.41
C ASP A 137 -11.99 19.08 -10.83
N PHE A 138 -13.10 19.71 -11.15
CA PHE A 138 -13.73 19.66 -12.47
C PHE A 138 -12.79 20.16 -13.59
N ASN A 139 -11.90 21.10 -13.29
CA ASN A 139 -10.90 21.57 -14.24
C ASN A 139 -9.84 20.50 -14.54
N PHE A 140 -9.45 19.72 -13.53
CA PHE A 140 -8.54 18.60 -13.71
C PHE A 140 -9.17 17.52 -14.60
N LEU A 141 -10.42 17.14 -14.31
CA LEU A 141 -11.16 16.16 -15.11
C LEU A 141 -11.35 16.61 -16.57
N ASN A 142 -11.67 17.89 -16.81
CA ASN A 142 -11.82 18.41 -18.17
C ASN A 142 -10.52 18.43 -18.96
N ASN A 143 -9.38 18.70 -18.32
CA ASN A 143 -8.08 18.65 -19.00
C ASN A 143 -7.66 17.20 -19.34
N PHE A 144 -8.11 16.22 -18.55
CA PHE A 144 -7.76 14.81 -18.73
C PHE A 144 -8.70 14.05 -19.69
N VAL A 145 -9.99 14.40 -19.70
CA VAL A 145 -11.01 13.78 -20.59
C VAL A 145 -11.16 14.57 -21.89
N GLY A 146 -10.76 15.84 -21.92
CA GLY A 146 -10.95 16.76 -23.04
C GLY A 146 -9.85 16.77 -24.11
N ASN A 147 -8.87 15.86 -24.06
CA ASN A 147 -7.86 15.66 -25.11
C ASN A 147 -8.08 14.36 -25.88
#